data_AF-J8HU79-F1
#
_entry.id   AF-J8HU79-F1
#
_cell.length_a   1.000
_cell.length_b   1.000
_cell.length_c   1.000
_cell.angle_alpha   90.00
_cell.angle_beta   90.00
_cell.angle_gamma   90.00
#
_symmetry.space_group_name_H-M   'P 1'
#
loop_
_entity.id
_entity.type
_entity.pdbx_description
1 polymer ?
#
loop_
_entity_poly.entity_id
_entity_poly.type
_entity_poly.pdbx_seq_one_letter_code
_entity_poly.pdbx_strand_id
1 'polypeptide(L)'
;MKAKAVVDYHMGSVVTAPLLEINDHAYWVCIAHIDFTNLNEMKISHVESYSKDHSEASPLLYENGKFRMDVRPIEFKNEEDYQKYFK
;
A
#
# COMPACT_ATOMS: atom_id res chain seq x y z
N MET A 1 -15.16 -7.83 -13.73
CA MET A 1 -13.76 -7.35 -13.76
C MET A 1 -13.24 -7.37 -12.33
N LYS A 2 -12.04 -7.93 -12.07
CA LYS A 2 -11.39 -7.77 -10.76
C LYS A 2 -10.62 -6.46 -10.75
N ALA A 3 -10.69 -5.71 -9.66
CA ALA A 3 -9.97 -4.44 -9.53
C ALA A 3 -8.44 -4.70 -9.55
N LYS A 4 -7.68 -3.71 -10.01
CA LYS A 4 -6.22 -3.77 -10.07
C LYS A 4 -5.62 -2.40 -9.81
N ALA A 5 -4.49 -2.38 -9.11
CA ALA A 5 -3.66 -1.18 -9.00
C ALA A 5 -2.67 -1.17 -10.17
N VAL A 6 -2.53 -0.01 -10.81
CA VAL A 6 -1.59 0.22 -11.91
C VAL A 6 -0.74 1.42 -11.53
N VAL A 7 0.57 1.21 -11.42
CA VAL A 7 1.56 2.27 -11.20
C VAL A 7 2.38 2.39 -12.47
N ASP A 8 2.28 3.54 -13.12
CA ASP A 8 3.04 3.89 -14.32
C ASP A 8 3.74 5.22 -14.07
N TYR A 9 5.06 5.26 -14.23
CA TYR A 9 5.85 6.49 -14.12
C TYR A 9 6.24 7.07 -15.49
N HIS A 10 5.62 6.57 -16.56
CA HIS A 10 5.70 7.03 -17.95
C HIS A 10 7.09 7.03 -18.60
N MET A 11 8.08 6.35 -18.00
CA MET A 11 9.38 6.09 -18.64
C MET A 11 9.55 4.63 -19.06
N GLY A 12 8.45 3.94 -19.32
CA GLY A 12 8.46 2.61 -19.94
C GLY A 12 8.37 1.41 -19.00
N SER A 13 8.24 1.59 -17.68
CA SER A 13 7.86 0.48 -16.79
C SER A 13 6.52 0.74 -16.11
N VAL A 14 5.68 -0.30 -16.12
CA VAL A 14 4.34 -0.32 -15.54
C VAL A 14 4.24 -1.51 -14.60
N VAL A 15 3.87 -1.26 -13.35
CA VAL A 15 3.59 -2.32 -12.36
C VAL A 15 2.07 -2.46 -12.27
N THR A 16 1.58 -3.68 -12.50
CA THR A 16 0.16 -4.01 -12.35
C THR A 16 0.01 -5.11 -11.32
N ALA A 17 -0.85 -4.90 -10.33
CA ALA A 17 -1.13 -5.88 -9.31
C ALA A 17 -2.65 -6.11 -9.15
N PRO A 18 -3.09 -7.39 -9.12
CA PRO A 18 -4.49 -7.70 -8.93
C PRO A 18 -4.90 -7.45 -7.48
N LEU A 19 -6.05 -6.79 -7.27
CA LEU A 19 -6.67 -6.68 -5.95
C LEU A 19 -7.56 -7.92 -5.76
N LEU A 20 -7.03 -8.91 -5.04
CA LEU A 20 -7.66 -10.23 -4.90
C LEU A 20 -8.50 -10.36 -3.63
N GLU A 21 -8.26 -9.50 -2.64
CA GLU A 21 -8.97 -9.53 -1.36
C GLU A 21 -10.32 -8.83 -1.45
N ILE A 22 -11.35 -9.41 -0.84
CA ILE A 22 -12.68 -8.81 -0.69
C ILE A 22 -12.69 -8.14 0.68
N ASN A 23 -12.59 -6.82 0.70
CA ASN A 23 -12.51 -6.02 1.92
C ASN A 23 -13.15 -4.66 1.63
N ASP A 24 -14.10 -4.26 2.48
CA ASP A 24 -14.83 -3.01 2.32
C ASP A 24 -13.99 -1.85 2.88
N HIS A 25 -13.83 -0.80 2.06
CA HIS A 25 -12.94 0.34 2.35
C HIS A 25 -11.44 -0.01 2.44
N ALA A 26 -11.04 -1.15 1.86
CA ALA A 26 -9.66 -1.59 1.90
C ALA A 26 -8.69 -0.63 1.19
N TYR A 27 -7.53 -0.42 1.81
CA TYR A 27 -6.36 0.11 1.13
C TYR A 27 -5.33 -1.01 0.97
N TRP A 28 -4.78 -1.13 -0.24
CA TRP A 28 -3.75 -2.11 -0.57
C TRP A 28 -2.39 -1.43 -0.69
N VAL A 29 -1.38 -2.01 -0.06
CA VAL A 29 -0.01 -1.48 -0.07
C VAL A 29 0.93 -2.55 -0.62
N CYS A 30 1.69 -2.15 -1.63
CA CYS A 30 2.78 -2.94 -2.19
C CYS A 30 4.09 -2.20 -1.97
N ILE A 31 5.05 -2.87 -1.32
CA ILE A 31 6.38 -2.33 -1.06
C ILE A 31 7.40 -3.23 -1.76
N ALA A 32 8.22 -2.63 -2.62
CA ALA A 32 9.43 -3.25 -3.11
C ALA A 32 10.57 -2.90 -2.14
N HIS A 33 11.06 -3.90 -1.41
CA HIS A 33 12.23 -3.74 -0.55
C HIS A 33 13.48 -4.12 -1.34
N ILE A 34 14.40 -3.16 -1.48
CA ILE A 34 15.66 -3.33 -2.20
C ILE A 34 16.80 -3.22 -1.19
N ASP A 35 17.51 -4.32 -0.98
CA ASP A 35 18.62 -4.43 -0.05
C ASP A 35 19.96 -4.32 -0.80
N PHE A 36 20.75 -3.30 -0.44
CA PHE A 36 22.08 -3.00 -0.98
C PHE A 36 23.22 -3.31 0.02
N THR A 37 22.93 -3.98 1.14
CA THR A 37 23.93 -4.23 2.18
C THR A 37 25.05 -5.18 1.72
N ASN A 38 24.79 -6.01 0.70
CA ASN A 38 25.82 -6.80 0.03
C ASN A 38 26.39 -6.02 -1.16
N LEU A 39 27.71 -5.78 -1.14
CA LEU A 39 28.42 -5.03 -2.20
C LEU A 39 28.43 -5.74 -3.57
N ASN A 40 28.19 -7.05 -3.60
CA ASN A 40 28.25 -7.87 -4.82
C ASN A 40 26.88 -8.32 -5.32
N GLU A 41 25.80 -8.07 -4.55
CA GLU A 41 24.46 -8.55 -4.88
C GLU A 41 23.40 -7.58 -4.35
N MET A 42 22.47 -7.20 -5.23
CA MET A 42 21.25 -6.49 -4.84
C MET A 42 20.13 -7.51 -4.67
N LYS A 43 19.48 -7.51 -3.51
CA LYS A 43 18.30 -8.36 -3.25
C LYS A 43 17.02 -7.53 -3.33
N ILE A 44 16.13 -7.92 -4.23
CA ILE A 44 14.78 -7.35 -4.33
C ILE A 44 13.78 -8.34 -3.72
N SER A 45 12.93 -7.85 -2.83
CA SER A 45 11.80 -8.60 -2.28
C SER A 45 10.51 -7.82 -2.46
N HIS A 46 9.51 -8.47 -3.05
CA HIS A 46 8.12 -7.99 -3.11
C HIS A 46 7.43 -8.31 -1.80
N VAL A 47 6.79 -7.32 -1.19
CA VAL A 47 5.90 -7.55 -0.05
C VAL A 47 4.59 -6.81 -0.27
N GLU A 48 3.49 -7.54 -0.09
CA GLU A 48 2.13 -7.04 -0.22
C GLU A 48 1.35 -7.33 1.06
N SER A 49 0.48 -6.39 1.45
CA SER A 49 -0.48 -6.60 2.53
C SER A 49 -1.71 -5.74 2.31
N TYR A 50 -2.81 -6.19 2.87
CA TYR A 50 -4.09 -5.49 2.88
C TYR A 50 -4.34 -4.88 4.26
N SER A 51 -5.09 -3.79 4.31
CA SER A 51 -5.64 -3.24 5.55
C SER A 51 -6.64 -4.21 6.18
N LYS A 52 -6.98 -3.98 7.44
CA LYS A 52 -8.17 -4.61 8.04
C LYS A 52 -9.45 -4.16 7.35
N ASP A 53 -10.48 -4.97 7.51
CA ASP A 53 -11.84 -4.64 7.08
C ASP A 53 -12.31 -3.32 7.73
N HIS A 54 -12.90 -2.44 6.93
CA HIS A 54 -13.35 -1.10 7.34
C HIS A 54 -12.24 -0.17 7.89
N SER A 55 -10.97 -0.45 7.60
CA SER A 55 -9.86 0.39 8.05
C SER A 55 -9.26 1.22 6.92
N GLU A 56 -9.17 2.52 7.17
CA GLU A 56 -8.58 3.52 6.25
C GLU A 56 -7.27 4.11 6.80
N ALA A 57 -6.79 3.59 7.93
CA ALA A 57 -5.58 4.04 8.58
C ALA A 57 -4.35 3.69 7.72
N SER A 58 -3.45 4.67 7.50
CA SER A 58 -2.30 4.47 6.63
C SER A 58 -1.27 3.49 7.24
N PRO A 59 -0.47 2.80 6.40
CA PRO A 59 0.60 1.94 6.88
C PRO A 59 1.75 2.74 7.49
N LEU A 60 2.48 2.12 8.42
CA LEU A 60 3.79 2.60 8.89
C LEU A 60 4.90 1.74 8.29
N LEU A 61 5.85 2.36 7.58
CA LEU A 61 7.12 1.74 7.18
C LEU A 61 8.18 2.04 8.25
N TYR A 62 8.82 1.00 8.78
CA TYR A 62 9.93 1.10 9.72
C TYR A 62 11.27 1.18 8.96
N GLU A 63 12.29 1.77 9.57
CA GLU A 63 13.63 1.92 8.97
C GLU A 63 14.28 0.58 8.60
N ASN A 64 13.91 -0.50 9.28
CA ASN A 64 14.40 -1.85 9.01
C ASN A 64 13.65 -2.57 7.87
N GLY A 65 12.84 -1.85 7.09
CA GLY A 65 12.09 -2.38 5.95
C GLY A 65 10.83 -3.17 6.31
N LYS A 66 10.55 -3.42 7.60
CA LYS A 66 9.25 -3.94 8.03
C LYS A 66 8.19 -2.87 7.88
N PHE A 67 6.94 -3.27 7.72
CA PHE A 67 5.82 -2.35 7.76
C PHE A 67 4.65 -2.95 8.53
N ARG A 68 3.72 -2.07 8.92
CA ARG A 68 2.49 -2.45 9.62
C ARG A 68 1.31 -1.64 9.06
N MET A 69 0.27 -2.35 8.64
CA MET A 69 -0.98 -1.75 8.18
C MET A 69 -1.77 -1.17 9.37
N ASP A 70 -2.66 -0.21 9.09
CA ASP A 70 -3.70 0.29 10.01
C ASP A 70 -3.21 0.96 11.31
N VAL A 71 -2.10 1.71 11.27
CA VAL A 71 -1.51 2.29 12.50
C VAL A 71 -1.25 3.79 12.45
N ARG A 72 -1.25 4.40 11.27
CA ARG A 72 -1.08 5.85 11.11
C ARG A 72 -2.41 6.55 10.83
N PRO A 73 -2.47 7.88 10.95
CA PRO A 73 -3.67 8.64 10.60
C PRO A 73 -4.15 8.37 9.17
N ILE A 74 -5.44 8.63 8.93
CA ILE A 74 -6.03 8.61 7.60
C ILE A 74 -5.45 9.80 6.80
N GLU A 75 -4.89 9.53 5.62
CA GLU A 75 -4.19 10.55 4.82
C GLU A 75 -5.06 11.16 3.72
N PHE A 76 -6.12 10.47 3.29
CA PHE A 76 -6.89 10.80 2.09
C PHE A 76 -8.33 11.26 2.35
N LYS A 77 -8.72 11.38 3.63
CA LYS A 77 -10.00 11.93 4.05
C LYS A 77 -9.77 12.89 5.20
N ASN A 78 -10.32 14.09 5.10
CA ASN A 78 -10.32 15.04 6.19
C ASN A 78 -11.66 14.97 6.98
N GLU A 79 -11.80 15.76 8.04
CA GLU A 79 -13.06 15.80 8.82
C GLU A 79 -14.27 16.19 7.96
N GLU A 80 -14.10 17.03 6.95
CA GLU A 80 -15.17 17.39 6.01
C GLU A 80 -15.62 16.17 5.17
N ASP A 81 -14.68 15.36 4.69
CA ASP A 81 -14.99 14.14 3.94
C ASP A 81 -15.75 13.13 4.80
N TYR A 82 -15.38 12.98 6.07
CA TYR A 82 -16.09 12.08 6.99
C TYR A 82 -17.55 12.53 7.22
N GLN A 83 -17.77 13.82 7.50
CA GLN A 83 -19.13 14.34 7.72
C GLN A 83 -20.01 14.22 6.47
N LYS A 84 -19.42 14.27 5.27
CA LYS A 84 -20.16 14.24 4.00
C LYS A 84 -20.65 12.85 3.60
N TYR A 85 -19.87 11.80 3.89
CA TYR A 85 -20.15 10.45 3.38
C TYR A 85 -20.67 9.46 4.43
N PHE A 86 -20.50 9.75 5.72
CA PHE A 86 -20.78 8.79 6.80
C PHE A 86 -21.72 9.31 7.89
N LYS A 87 -22.41 10.43 7.66
CA LYS A 87 -23.39 11.01 8.58
C LYS A 87 -24.65 11.39 7.83
#